data_AF-A0A5J4WPA2-F1
#
_entry.id   AF-A0A5J4WPA2-F1
#
_cell.length_a   1.000
_cell.length_b   1.000
_cell.length_c   1.000
_cell.angle_alpha   90.00
_cell.angle_beta   90.00
_cell.angle_gamma   90.00
#
_symmetry.space_group_name_H-M   'P 1'
#
loop_
_entity.id
_entity.type
_entity.pdbx_description
1 polymer ?
#
loop_
_entity_poly.entity_id
_entity_poly.type
_entity_poly.pdbx_seq_one_letter_code
_entity_poly.pdbx_strand_id
1 'polypeptide(L)'
;MIKLLESEDEDIREKSVDIILKIIQTGANELKEGQQHPTLPLPPEIRKDIIDELKIFDDIKELALIAECPDNHDEILEENFENELLKEDDEIISNLQITYNLLKFGSNSNKIKVALTTKDKVEELTDDEYLDKLIQEYYWIKRDQFKSKAKEVLTMITKIIGENK
;
A
#
# COMPACT_ATOMS: atom_id res chain seq x y z
N MET A 1 2.72 24.65 10.35
CA MET A 1 3.71 24.02 9.47
C MET A 1 4.73 23.34 10.36
N ILE A 2 4.75 22.01 10.37
CA ILE A 2 5.62 21.24 11.27
C ILE A 2 7.03 21.33 10.70
N LYS A 3 7.86 22.22 11.26
CA LYS A 3 9.25 22.48 10.82
C LYS A 3 10.17 21.24 10.79
N LEU A 4 9.71 20.11 11.32
CA LEU A 4 10.49 18.89 11.44
C LEU A 4 10.54 18.09 10.12
N LEU A 5 9.48 18.13 9.30
CA LEU A 5 9.49 17.51 7.97
C LEU A 5 10.33 18.32 6.96
N GLU A 6 10.57 19.60 7.25
CA GLU A 6 11.44 20.48 6.46
C GLU A 6 12.94 20.35 6.82
N SER A 7 13.31 19.39 7.68
CA SER A 7 14.69 19.17 8.10
C SER A 7 15.54 18.69 6.92
N GLU A 8 16.71 19.29 6.69
CA GLU A 8 17.69 18.76 5.73
C GLU A 8 18.30 17.43 6.21
N ASP A 9 18.28 17.18 7.53
CA ASP A 9 18.73 15.95 8.15
C ASP A 9 17.68 14.84 7.99
N GLU A 10 18.06 13.79 7.28
CA GLU A 10 17.24 12.64 6.91
C GLU A 10 16.82 11.80 8.13
N ASP A 11 17.74 11.52 9.06
CA ASP A 11 17.44 10.79 10.31
C ASP A 11 16.40 11.52 11.17
N ILE A 12 16.40 12.86 11.11
CA ILE A 12 15.41 13.69 11.81
C ILE A 12 14.04 13.59 11.12
N ARG A 13 13.99 13.61 9.79
CA ARG A 13 12.72 13.49 9.05
C ARG A 13 12.11 12.11 9.26
N GLU A 14 12.89 11.04 9.09
CA GLU A 14 12.45 9.66 9.30
C GLU A 14 11.83 9.51 10.71
N LYS A 15 12.57 9.88 11.77
CA LYS A 15 12.05 9.83 13.15
C LYS A 15 10.79 10.67 13.35
N SER A 16 10.65 11.77 12.63
CA SER A 16 9.48 12.63 12.72
C SER A 16 8.25 11.98 12.10
N VAL A 17 8.40 11.41 10.90
CA VAL A 17 7.36 10.61 10.23
C VAL A 17 6.93 9.46 11.13
N ASP A 18 7.91 8.76 11.69
CA ASP A 18 7.75 7.59 12.53
C ASP A 18 6.96 7.91 13.83
N ILE A 19 7.25 9.06 14.46
CA ILE A 19 6.47 9.58 15.60
C ILE A 19 5.04 9.95 15.19
N ILE A 20 4.87 10.64 14.05
CA ILE A 20 3.54 11.05 13.57
C ILE A 20 2.67 9.83 13.28
N LEU A 21 3.20 8.82 12.59
CA LEU A 21 2.50 7.58 12.31
C LEU A 21 2.11 6.84 13.59
N LYS A 22 3.00 6.76 14.58
CA LYS A 22 2.69 6.16 15.88
C LYS A 22 1.54 6.88 16.61
N ILE A 23 1.48 8.21 16.54
CA ILE A 23 0.37 8.98 17.13
C ILE A 23 -0.95 8.64 16.42
N ILE A 24 -0.95 8.60 15.08
CA ILE A 24 -2.13 8.29 14.27
C ILE A 24 -2.61 6.87 14.53
N GLN A 25 -1.70 5.90 14.54
CA GLN A 25 -1.98 4.49 14.84
C GLN A 25 -2.51 4.32 16.27
N THR A 26 -1.90 4.97 17.25
CA THR A 26 -2.34 4.89 18.66
C THR A 26 -3.75 5.46 18.81
N GLY A 27 -4.06 6.58 18.15
CA GLY A 27 -5.41 7.14 18.10
C GLY A 27 -6.43 6.21 17.45
N ALA A 28 -6.04 5.39 16.48
CA ALA A 28 -6.90 4.37 15.88
C ALA A 28 -7.13 3.14 16.78
N ASN A 29 -6.15 2.79 17.62
CA ASN A 29 -6.17 1.59 18.47
C ASN A 29 -7.05 1.70 19.74
N GLU A 30 -7.58 2.88 20.07
CA GLU A 30 -8.52 3.06 21.21
C GLU A 30 -9.97 2.61 20.89
N LEU A 31 -10.21 2.01 19.73
CA LEU A 31 -11.53 1.53 19.27
C LEU A 31 -11.62 -0.01 19.31
N LYS A 32 -12.81 -0.53 19.65
CA LYS A 32 -13.03 -1.94 20.07
C LYS A 32 -12.76 -2.96 18.96
N GLU A 33 -12.29 -4.13 19.38
CA GLU A 33 -12.04 -5.33 18.58
C GLU A 33 -13.27 -5.74 17.72
N GLY A 34 -13.10 -5.84 16.40
CA GLY A 34 -14.15 -6.25 15.44
C GLY A 34 -14.62 -5.20 14.43
N GLN A 35 -14.11 -3.96 14.49
CA GLN A 35 -14.35 -2.95 13.44
C GLN A 35 -13.20 -2.96 12.42
N GLN A 36 -13.51 -3.00 11.12
CA GLN A 36 -12.52 -2.70 10.08
C GLN A 36 -12.14 -1.22 10.22
N HIS A 37 -10.87 -0.96 10.54
CA HIS A 37 -10.30 0.37 10.72
C HIS A 37 -10.08 1.02 9.35
N PRO A 38 -10.68 2.18 9.04
CA PRO A 38 -9.97 3.17 8.27
C PRO A 38 -8.89 3.71 9.21
N THR A 39 -7.62 3.61 8.83
CA THR A 39 -6.62 4.50 9.42
C THR A 39 -7.15 5.93 9.36
N LEU A 40 -6.98 6.71 10.44
CA LEU A 40 -7.40 8.11 10.41
C LEU A 40 -6.71 8.78 9.21
N PRO A 41 -7.43 9.61 8.43
CA PRO A 41 -6.81 10.32 7.32
C PRO A 41 -5.62 11.12 7.83
N LEU A 42 -4.54 11.12 7.06
CA LEU A 42 -3.43 12.02 7.34
C LEU A 42 -3.96 13.45 7.29
N PRO A 43 -3.55 14.34 8.21
CA PRO A 43 -3.95 15.74 8.13
C PRO A 43 -3.57 16.32 6.75
N PRO A 44 -4.49 16.96 6.02
CA PRO A 44 -4.24 17.38 4.64
C PRO A 44 -3.00 18.26 4.47
N GLU A 45 -2.63 19.02 5.50
CA GLU A 45 -1.48 19.93 5.49
C GLU A 45 -0.11 19.23 5.50
N ILE A 46 -0.04 17.96 5.90
CA ILE A 46 1.22 17.19 5.99
C ILE A 46 1.15 15.85 5.25
N ARG A 47 -0.02 15.52 4.68
CA ARG A 47 -0.28 14.23 4.04
C ARG A 47 0.70 13.92 2.92
N LYS A 48 0.90 14.89 2.02
CA LYS A 48 1.84 14.75 0.91
C LYS A 48 3.27 14.53 1.42
N ASP A 49 3.75 15.40 2.31
CA ASP A 49 5.10 15.29 2.87
C ASP A 49 5.35 13.94 3.53
N ILE A 50 4.38 13.41 4.29
CA ILE A 50 4.50 12.07 4.90
C ILE A 50 4.56 10.99 3.83
N ILE A 51 3.66 11.01 2.84
CA ILE A 51 3.62 10.00 1.78
C ILE A 51 4.91 10.01 0.97
N ASP A 52 5.43 11.19 0.65
CA ASP A 52 6.66 11.34 -0.13
C ASP A 52 7.87 10.83 0.67
N GLU A 53 7.98 11.15 1.96
CA GLU A 53 9.04 10.59 2.80
C GLU A 53 8.94 9.06 2.90
N LEU A 54 7.75 8.49 3.07
CA LEU A 54 7.57 7.04 3.11
C LEU A 54 7.97 6.37 1.78
N LYS A 55 7.73 7.03 0.64
CA LYS A 55 8.22 6.54 -0.66
C LYS A 55 9.74 6.65 -0.77
N ILE A 56 10.35 7.72 -0.26
CA ILE A 56 11.80 7.94 -0.28
C ILE A 56 12.54 6.90 0.58
N PHE A 57 11.99 6.58 1.76
CA PHE A 57 12.56 5.60 2.69
C PHE A 57 12.20 4.16 2.37
N ASP A 58 11.39 3.93 1.33
CA ASP A 58 10.89 2.60 0.97
C ASP A 58 10.11 1.91 2.12
N ASP A 59 9.39 2.72 2.92
CA ASP A 59 8.56 2.27 4.04
C ASP A 59 7.22 1.71 3.54
N ILE A 60 7.29 0.65 2.73
CA ILE A 60 6.14 0.07 2.03
C ILE A 60 5.09 -0.47 3.01
N LYS A 61 5.48 -0.95 4.19
CA LYS A 61 4.54 -1.44 5.22
C LYS A 61 3.67 -0.31 5.75
N GLU A 62 4.26 0.84 6.02
CA GLU A 62 3.60 2.05 6.48
C GLU A 62 2.73 2.65 5.39
N LEU A 63 3.20 2.66 4.12
CA LEU A 63 2.38 3.00 2.95
C LEU A 63 1.14 2.10 2.84
N ALA A 64 1.29 0.79 3.03
CA ALA A 64 0.18 -0.18 3.00
C ALA A 64 -0.89 0.13 4.05
N LEU A 65 -0.45 0.53 5.24
CA LEU A 65 -1.32 0.90 6.34
C LEU A 65 -2.09 2.19 6.04
N ILE A 66 -1.41 3.26 5.61
CA ILE A 66 -2.10 4.53 5.31
C ILE A 66 -2.97 4.42 4.05
N ALA A 67 -2.69 3.46 3.15
CA ALA A 67 -3.54 3.15 2.01
C ALA A 67 -4.92 2.58 2.41
N GLU A 68 -5.14 2.16 3.66
CA GLU A 68 -6.49 1.78 4.12
C GLU A 68 -7.47 2.96 4.11
N CYS A 69 -6.97 4.20 4.13
CA CYS A 69 -7.77 5.41 4.04
C CYS A 69 -7.81 5.94 2.61
N PRO A 70 -9.00 6.03 1.96
CA PRO A 70 -9.14 6.49 0.58
C PRO A 70 -8.71 7.95 0.38
N ASP A 71 -8.72 8.77 1.43
CA ASP A 71 -8.28 10.16 1.39
C ASP A 71 -6.78 10.31 1.11
N ASN A 72 -6.00 9.23 1.22
CA ASN A 72 -4.56 9.23 0.92
C ASN A 72 -4.25 8.73 -0.50
N HIS A 73 -5.24 8.20 -1.24
CA HIS A 73 -4.97 7.44 -2.47
C HIS A 73 -4.46 8.28 -3.62
N ASP A 74 -4.95 9.52 -3.76
CA ASP A 74 -4.52 10.40 -4.83
C ASP A 74 -3.04 10.75 -4.67
N GLU A 75 -2.62 11.16 -3.45
CA GLU A 75 -1.22 11.44 -3.13
C GLU A 75 -0.32 10.19 -3.18
N ILE A 76 -0.82 9.01 -2.77
CA ILE A 76 -0.07 7.75 -2.94
C ILE A 76 0.21 7.50 -4.42
N LEU A 77 -0.76 7.73 -5.30
CA LEU A 77 -0.67 7.47 -6.75
C LEU A 77 -0.09 8.64 -7.56
N GLU A 78 0.35 9.72 -6.92
CA GLU A 78 1.11 10.77 -7.59
C GLU A 78 2.41 10.23 -8.20
N GLU A 79 2.91 10.92 -9.23
CA GLU A 79 4.16 10.58 -9.93
C GLU A 79 4.18 9.19 -10.59
N ASN A 80 2.99 8.62 -10.80
CA ASN A 80 2.77 7.29 -11.37
C ASN A 80 3.30 6.15 -10.49
N PHE A 81 3.21 6.31 -9.16
CA PHE A 81 3.63 5.31 -8.19
C PHE A 81 2.99 3.92 -8.42
N GLU A 82 1.83 3.83 -9.09
CA GLU A 82 1.26 2.53 -9.49
C GLU A 82 2.24 1.64 -10.28
N ASN A 83 3.22 2.22 -10.98
CA ASN A 83 4.22 1.48 -11.76
C ASN A 83 5.35 0.91 -10.89
N GLU A 84 5.49 1.39 -9.66
CA GLU A 84 6.47 0.86 -8.69
C GLU A 84 5.84 -0.25 -7.83
N LEU A 85 4.50 -0.34 -7.79
CA LEU A 85 3.81 -1.42 -7.07
C LEU A 85 4.16 -2.79 -7.65
N LEU A 86 4.58 -3.69 -6.75
CA LEU A 86 4.92 -5.10 -7.06
C LEU A 86 6.11 -5.25 -8.03
N LYS A 87 6.93 -4.21 -8.23
CA LYS A 87 8.10 -4.27 -9.09
C LYS A 87 9.20 -5.17 -8.52
N GLU A 88 9.43 -5.04 -7.21
CA GLU A 88 10.39 -5.84 -6.44
C GLU A 88 9.66 -6.85 -5.53
N ASP A 89 10.35 -7.95 -5.20
CA ASP A 89 9.77 -9.08 -4.47
C ASP A 89 9.97 -9.01 -2.94
N ASP A 90 10.86 -8.15 -2.45
CA ASP A 90 11.26 -8.01 -1.04
C ASP A 90 10.14 -7.48 -0.12
N GLU A 91 9.28 -6.59 -0.64
CA GLU A 91 8.08 -6.07 0.06
C GLU A 91 6.77 -6.51 -0.62
N ILE A 92 6.78 -7.67 -1.29
CA ILE A 92 5.64 -8.13 -2.12
C ILE A 92 4.33 -8.28 -1.34
N ILE A 93 4.38 -8.63 -0.05
CA ILE A 93 3.19 -8.71 0.82
C ILE A 93 2.58 -7.32 1.00
N SER A 94 3.42 -6.35 1.37
CA SER A 94 3.03 -4.97 1.64
C SER A 94 2.52 -4.29 0.36
N ASN A 95 3.22 -4.49 -0.76
CA ASN A 95 2.79 -4.02 -2.07
C ASN A 95 1.45 -4.63 -2.54
N LEU A 96 1.24 -5.93 -2.30
CA LEU A 96 -0.04 -6.58 -2.61
C LEU A 96 -1.17 -6.01 -1.73
N GLN A 97 -0.85 -5.64 -0.49
CA GLN A 97 -1.79 -4.99 0.42
C GLN A 97 -2.12 -3.55 0.00
N ILE A 98 -1.13 -2.75 -0.43
CA ILE A 98 -1.37 -1.42 -1.04
C ILE A 98 -2.31 -1.58 -2.25
N THR A 99 -1.96 -2.49 -3.15
CA THR A 99 -2.74 -2.79 -4.36
C THR A 99 -4.19 -3.14 -4.01
N TYR A 100 -4.38 -4.04 -3.04
CA TYR A 100 -5.71 -4.41 -2.54
C TYR A 100 -6.49 -3.19 -2.03
N ASN A 101 -5.87 -2.36 -1.19
CA ASN A 101 -6.50 -1.21 -0.57
C ASN A 101 -6.92 -0.16 -1.61
N LEU A 102 -6.05 0.14 -2.57
CA LEU A 102 -6.34 1.05 -3.69
C LEU A 102 -7.49 0.52 -4.57
N LEU A 103 -7.50 -0.78 -4.88
CA LEU A 103 -8.56 -1.39 -5.67
C LEU A 103 -9.89 -1.48 -4.92
N LYS A 104 -9.86 -1.57 -3.59
CA LYS A 104 -11.08 -1.71 -2.77
C LYS A 104 -11.71 -0.35 -2.51
N PHE A 105 -10.93 0.59 -2.02
CA PHE A 105 -11.43 1.86 -1.49
C PHE A 105 -11.21 3.06 -2.42
N GLY A 106 -10.35 2.94 -3.43
CA GLY A 106 -10.01 4.05 -4.31
C GLY A 106 -11.16 4.53 -5.18
N SER A 107 -10.97 5.73 -5.74
CA SER A 107 -11.83 6.28 -6.79
C SER A 107 -11.84 5.34 -8.01
N ASN A 108 -12.85 5.45 -8.88
CA ASN A 108 -12.90 4.63 -10.10
C ASN A 108 -11.66 4.85 -10.99
N SER A 109 -11.17 6.09 -11.08
CA SER A 109 -9.94 6.42 -11.82
C SER A 109 -8.74 5.66 -11.25
N ASN A 110 -8.56 5.72 -9.93
CA ASN A 110 -7.44 5.06 -9.24
C ASN A 110 -7.53 3.55 -9.37
N LYS A 111 -8.73 2.98 -9.22
CA LYS A 111 -9.00 1.56 -9.42
C LYS A 111 -8.61 1.08 -10.81
N ILE A 112 -9.04 1.78 -11.86
CA ILE A 112 -8.73 1.42 -13.25
C ILE A 112 -7.22 1.50 -13.49
N LYS A 113 -6.60 2.60 -13.07
CA LYS A 113 -5.16 2.83 -13.19
C LYS A 113 -4.35 1.70 -12.55
N VAL A 114 -4.58 1.43 -11.27
CA VAL A 114 -3.89 0.36 -10.53
C VAL A 114 -4.19 -1.01 -11.14
N ALA A 115 -5.44 -1.29 -11.51
CA ALA A 115 -5.82 -2.57 -12.09
C ALA A 115 -5.09 -2.83 -13.42
N LEU A 116 -4.96 -1.83 -14.28
CA LEU A 116 -4.26 -1.97 -15.56
C LEU A 116 -2.76 -2.20 -15.37
N THR A 117 -2.12 -1.45 -14.48
CA THR A 117 -0.67 -1.52 -14.27
C THR A 117 -0.24 -2.80 -13.56
N THR A 118 -0.98 -3.26 -12.54
CA THR A 118 -0.56 -4.37 -11.68
C THR A 118 -1.03 -5.75 -12.15
N LYS A 119 -1.89 -5.82 -13.18
CA LYS A 119 -2.56 -7.05 -13.62
C LYS A 119 -1.59 -8.22 -13.83
N ASP A 120 -0.59 -8.04 -14.67
CA ASP A 120 0.25 -9.14 -15.13
C ASP A 120 1.09 -9.71 -13.97
N LYS A 121 1.64 -8.84 -13.12
CA LYS A 121 2.35 -9.27 -11.91
C LYS A 121 1.43 -9.97 -10.91
N VAL A 122 0.20 -9.48 -10.71
CA VAL A 122 -0.77 -10.16 -9.83
C VAL A 122 -1.18 -11.53 -10.41
N GLU A 123 -1.27 -11.68 -11.73
CA GLU A 123 -1.48 -12.99 -12.38
C GLU A 123 -0.32 -13.96 -12.05
N GLU A 124 0.93 -13.52 -12.16
CA GLU A 124 2.12 -14.29 -11.79
C GLU A 124 2.10 -14.72 -10.32
N LEU A 125 1.66 -13.85 -9.39
CA LEU A 125 1.53 -14.19 -7.96
C LEU A 125 0.48 -15.27 -7.67
N THR A 126 -0.35 -15.64 -8.65
CA THR A 126 -1.28 -16.77 -8.55
C THR A 126 -0.76 -18.06 -9.19
N ASP A 127 0.37 -18.00 -9.90
CA ASP A 127 1.03 -19.16 -10.49
C ASP A 127 1.74 -20.00 -9.42
N ASP A 128 1.66 -21.32 -9.54
CA ASP A 128 2.28 -22.23 -8.55
C ASP A 128 3.81 -22.25 -8.68
N GLU A 129 4.35 -22.23 -9.90
CA GLU A 129 5.79 -22.32 -10.13
C GLU A 129 6.51 -21.05 -9.67
N TYR A 130 5.96 -19.88 -10.01
CA TYR A 130 6.48 -18.60 -9.55
C TYR A 130 6.43 -18.50 -8.02
N LEU A 131 5.29 -18.84 -7.42
CA LEU A 131 5.12 -18.76 -5.98
C LEU A 131 6.08 -19.71 -5.22
N ASP A 132 6.33 -20.90 -5.76
CA ASP A 132 7.28 -21.84 -5.16
C ASP A 132 8.72 -21.31 -5.20
N LYS A 133 9.11 -20.57 -6.24
CA LYS A 133 10.41 -19.86 -6.30
C LYS A 133 10.45 -18.72 -5.30
N LEU A 134 9.42 -17.89 -5.26
CA LEU A 134 9.30 -16.76 -4.35
C LEU A 134 9.44 -17.19 -2.88
N ILE A 135 8.78 -18.28 -2.48
CA ILE A 135 8.82 -18.75 -1.08
C ILE A 135 10.17 -19.38 -0.71
N GLN A 136 10.92 -19.91 -1.68
CA GLN A 136 12.28 -20.38 -1.41
C GLN A 136 13.22 -19.23 -1.03
N GLU A 137 13.02 -18.07 -1.63
CA GLU A 137 13.76 -16.84 -1.32
C GLU A 137 13.23 -16.16 -0.05
N TYR A 138 11.89 -16.14 0.11
CA TYR A 138 11.18 -15.44 1.17
C TYR A 138 10.39 -16.42 2.05
N TYR A 139 11.11 -17.18 2.87
CA TYR A 139 10.56 -18.27 3.70
C TYR A 139 9.47 -17.85 4.71
N TRP A 140 9.34 -16.55 5.00
CA TRP A 140 8.29 -16.02 5.88
C TRP A 140 6.92 -15.90 5.20
N ILE A 141 6.86 -16.02 3.87
CA ILE A 141 5.61 -15.98 3.12
C ILE A 141 4.82 -17.27 3.38
N LYS A 142 3.64 -17.12 3.95
CA LYS A 142 2.69 -18.24 4.12
C LYS A 142 1.97 -18.50 2.80
N ARG A 143 2.48 -19.46 2.02
CA ARG A 143 2.03 -19.83 0.66
C ARG A 143 0.54 -19.67 0.42
N ASP A 144 -0.28 -20.43 1.14
CA ASP A 144 -1.72 -20.51 0.85
C ASP A 144 -2.44 -19.20 1.19
N GLN A 145 -2.02 -18.52 2.26
CA GLN A 145 -2.58 -17.22 2.65
C GLN A 145 -2.25 -16.15 1.59
N PHE A 146 -0.99 -16.11 1.16
CA PHE A 146 -0.54 -15.17 0.15
C PHE A 146 -1.22 -15.44 -1.20
N LYS A 147 -1.24 -16.69 -1.66
CA LYS A 147 -1.92 -17.10 -2.90
C LYS A 147 -3.40 -16.76 -2.87
N SER A 148 -4.07 -17.02 -1.74
CA SER A 148 -5.48 -16.66 -1.57
C SER A 148 -5.70 -15.16 -1.71
N LYS A 149 -4.81 -14.34 -1.15
CA LYS A 149 -4.87 -12.88 -1.27
C LYS A 149 -4.62 -12.41 -2.70
N ALA A 150 -3.62 -12.95 -3.38
CA ALA A 150 -3.34 -12.63 -4.78
C ALA A 150 -4.54 -12.96 -5.69
N LYS A 151 -5.21 -14.10 -5.46
CA LYS A 151 -6.45 -14.46 -6.19
C LYS A 151 -7.61 -13.51 -5.91
N GLU A 152 -7.77 -13.05 -4.67
CA GLU A 152 -8.76 -12.02 -4.30
C GLU A 152 -8.51 -10.74 -5.11
N VAL A 153 -7.27 -10.25 -5.10
CA VAL A 153 -6.85 -9.05 -5.84
C VAL A 153 -7.06 -9.24 -7.35
N LEU A 154 -6.66 -10.38 -7.92
CA LEU A 154 -6.85 -10.68 -9.35
C LEU A 154 -8.33 -10.65 -9.76
N THR A 155 -9.20 -11.17 -8.90
CA THR A 155 -10.65 -11.14 -9.12
C THR A 155 -11.17 -9.71 -9.18
N MET A 156 -10.69 -8.83 -8.29
CA MET A 156 -11.03 -7.40 -8.29
C MET A 156 -10.55 -6.72 -9.57
N ILE A 157 -9.29 -6.94 -9.96
CA ILE A 157 -8.69 -6.40 -11.19
C ILE A 157 -9.53 -6.79 -12.41
N THR A 158 -9.84 -8.09 -12.55
CA THR A 158 -10.60 -8.60 -13.70
C THR A 158 -11.99 -7.98 -13.77
N LYS A 159 -12.66 -7.80 -12.63
CA LYS A 159 -13.96 -7.13 -12.55
C LYS A 159 -13.87 -5.67 -12.99
N ILE A 160 -12.93 -4.91 -12.42
CA ILE A 160 -12.73 -3.49 -12.75
C ILE A 160 -12.43 -3.31 -14.24
N ILE A 161 -11.54 -4.10 -14.81
CA ILE A 161 -11.21 -4.02 -16.24
C ILE A 161 -12.42 -4.44 -17.10
N GLY A 162 -13.16 -5.47 -16.70
CA GLY A 162 -14.34 -5.94 -17.43
C GLY A 162 -15.51 -4.94 -17.45
N GLU A 163 -15.70 -4.17 -16.39
CA GLU A 163 -16.75 -3.13 -16.27
C GLU A 163 -16.43 -1.85 -17.07
N ASN A 164 -15.19 -1.67 -17.51
CA ASN A 164 -14.70 -0.48 -18.21
C ASN A 164 -14.31 -0.72 -19.68
N LYS A 165 -14.78 -1.84 -20.27
CA LYS A 165 -14.69 -2.15 -21.71
C LYS A 165 -15.97 -1.77 -22.44
#